data_AF-A0A528CGK4-F1
#
_entry.id   AF-A0A528CGK4-F1
#
_cell.length_a   1.000
_cell.length_b   1.000
_cell.length_c   1.000
_cell.angle_alpha   90.00
_cell.angle_beta   90.00
_cell.angle_gamma   90.00
#
_symmetry.space_group_name_H-M   'P 1'
#
loop_
_entity.id
_entity.type
_entity.pdbx_description
1 polymer ?
#
loop_
_entity_poly.entity_id
_entity_poly.type
_entity_poly.pdbx_seq_one_letter_code
_entity_poly.pdbx_strand_id
1 'polypeptide(L)' 'QQGPQLAFMKRNAPDMLAGATTAFHCKDWLYFNLTGERATDPSEGTFTFGDFRTRGYCDEVLAVLGVADLRHLL' A
#
# COMPACT_ATOMS: atom_id res chain seq x y z
N GLN A 1 1.31 -1.32 -9.68
CA GLN A 1 1.33 0.16 -9.51
C GLN A 1 0.26 0.57 -8.50
N GLN A 2 0.54 0.55 -7.20
CA GLN A 2 -0.43 0.86 -6.13
C GLN A 2 -0.32 2.32 -5.62
N GLY A 3 0.87 2.91 -5.58
CA GLY A 3 1.10 4.26 -5.03
C GLY A 3 0.28 5.38 -5.69
N PRO A 4 0.34 5.55 -7.02
CA PRO A 4 -0.48 6.54 -7.73
C PRO A 4 -1.99 6.30 -7.58
N GLN A 5 -2.41 5.04 -7.40
CA GLN A 5 -3.82 4.67 -7.20
C GLN A 5 -4.32 5.15 -5.83
N LEU A 6 -3.55 4.93 -4.76
CA LEU A 6 -3.88 5.47 -3.43
C LEU A 6 -3.91 7.00 -3.43
N ALA A 7 -2.95 7.65 -4.09
CA ALA A 7 -2.95 9.11 -4.23
C ALA A 7 -4.18 9.62 -4.98
N PHE A 8 -4.63 8.89 -6.02
CA PHE A 8 -5.86 9.20 -6.73
C PHE A 8 -7.10 9.00 -5.84
N MET A 9 -7.22 7.86 -5.15
CA MET A 9 -8.35 7.57 -4.28
C MET A 9 -8.44 8.57 -3.12
N LYS A 10 -7.31 8.98 -2.54
CA LYS A 10 -7.27 10.02 -1.51
C LYS A 10 -7.89 11.34 -1.98
N ARG A 11 -7.73 11.69 -3.25
CA ARG A 11 -8.30 12.92 -3.82
C ARG A 11 -9.77 12.79 -4.23
N ASN A 12 -10.18 11.61 -4.70
CA ASN A 12 -11.46 11.45 -5.40
C ASN A 12 -12.49 10.58 -4.66
N ALA A 13 -12.05 9.74 -3.72
CA ALA A 13 -12.88 8.81 -2.96
C ALA A 13 -12.31 8.57 -1.54
N PRO A 14 -12.08 9.62 -0.74
CA PRO A 14 -11.47 9.50 0.58
C PRO A 14 -12.30 8.62 1.54
N ASP A 15 -13.63 8.63 1.42
CA ASP A 15 -14.52 7.83 2.27
C ASP A 15 -14.30 6.32 2.09
N MET A 16 -13.88 5.88 0.90
CA MET A 16 -13.50 4.48 0.67
C MET A 16 -12.23 4.09 1.43
N LEU A 17 -11.30 5.02 1.60
CA LEU A 17 -10.07 4.78 2.35
C LEU A 17 -10.31 4.86 3.86
N ALA A 18 -11.22 5.71 4.31
CA ALA A 18 -11.56 5.86 5.73
C ALA A 18 -12.11 4.56 6.36
N GLY A 19 -12.83 3.75 5.58
CA GLY A 19 -13.32 2.44 6.01
C GLY A 19 -12.37 1.27 5.76
N ALA A 20 -11.23 1.51 5.11
CA ALA A 20 -10.30 0.45 4.74
C ALA A 20 -9.40 0.05 5.91
N THR A 21 -9.11 -1.25 6.00
CA THR A 21 -8.12 -1.79 6.96
C THR A 21 -6.81 -2.17 6.28
N THR A 22 -6.83 -2.48 4.99
CA THR A 22 -5.65 -2.98 4.26
C THR A 22 -5.77 -2.64 2.77
N ALA A 23 -4.68 -2.18 2.18
CA ALA A 23 -4.53 -1.96 0.75
C ALA A 23 -3.67 -3.09 0.16
N PHE A 24 -4.32 -4.03 -0.52
CA PHE A 24 -3.66 -5.16 -1.14
C PHE A 24 -3.22 -4.88 -2.58
N HIS A 25 -2.08 -5.43 -3.02
CA HIS A 25 -1.92 -5.73 -4.44
C HIS A 25 -2.89 -6.86 -4.82
N CYS A 26 -3.23 -6.97 -6.11
CA CYS A 26 -4.24 -7.94 -6.59
C CYS A 26 -3.93 -9.37 -6.13
N LYS A 27 -2.65 -9.75 -6.12
CA LYS A 27 -2.20 -11.08 -5.67
C LYS A 27 -2.30 -11.26 -4.15
N ASP A 28 -2.12 -10.21 -3.36
CA ASP A 28 -2.21 -10.25 -1.89
C ASP A 28 -3.66 -10.47 -1.46
N TRP A 29 -4.61 -9.88 -2.18
CA TRP A 29 -6.03 -10.11 -1.93
C TRP A 29 -6.40 -11.58 -2.16
N LEU A 30 -5.87 -12.20 -3.23
CA LEU A 30 -6.05 -13.64 -3.46
C LEU A 30 -5.38 -14.48 -2.38
N TYR A 31 -4.16 -14.11 -1.97
CA TYR A 31 -3.44 -14.78 -0.88
C TYR A 31 -4.25 -14.74 0.41
N PHE A 32 -4.72 -13.57 0.82
CA PHE A 32 -5.55 -13.38 2.00
C PHE A 32 -6.83 -14.22 1.97
N ASN A 33 -7.52 -14.29 0.83
CA ASN A 33 -8.72 -15.14 0.70
C ASN A 33 -8.43 -16.64 0.85
N LEU A 34 -7.21 -17.08 0.52
CA LEU A 34 -6.82 -18.49 0.60
C LEU A 34 -6.20 -18.87 1.95
N THR A 35 -5.54 -17.93 2.63
CA THR A 35 -4.74 -18.20 3.84
C THR A 35 -5.29 -17.52 5.10
N GLY A 36 -6.10 -16.47 4.94
CA GLY A 36 -6.49 -15.57 6.04
C GLY A 36 -5.37 -14.63 6.50
N GLU A 37 -4.19 -14.71 5.90
CA GLU A 37 -3.02 -13.90 6.28
C GLU A 37 -2.92 -12.63 5.43
N ARG A 38 -2.74 -11.49 6.11
CA ARG A 38 -2.45 -10.22 5.45
C ARG A 38 -0.95 -10.13 5.21
N ALA A 39 -0.53 -10.39 3.98
CA ALA A 39 0.88 -10.39 3.61
C ALA A 39 1.08 -9.78 2.22
N THR A 40 2.23 -9.12 2.06
CA THR A 40 2.70 -8.50 0.81
C THR A 40 4.03 -9.13 0.43
N ASP A 41 4.29 -9.26 -0.87
CA ASP A 41 5.62 -9.69 -1.33
C ASP A 41 6.61 -8.53 -1.12
N PRO A 42 7.80 -8.76 -0.53
CA PRO A 42 8.77 -7.70 -0.30
C PRO A 42 9.17 -6.94 -1.57
N SER A 43 9.22 -7.59 -2.73
CA SER A 43 9.58 -6.95 -3.99
C SER A 43 8.51 -5.94 -4.43
N GLU A 44 7.23 -6.29 -4.34
CA GLU A 44 6.11 -5.39 -4.65
C GLU A 44 6.00 -4.22 -3.65
N GLY A 45 6.13 -4.52 -2.36
CA GLY A 45 6.12 -3.50 -1.31
C GLY A 45 7.27 -2.51 -1.46
N THR A 46 8.47 -3.01 -1.73
CA THR A 46 9.66 -2.18 -1.99
C THR A 46 9.52 -1.39 -3.27
N PHE A 47 9.07 -2.02 -4.36
CA PHE A 47 8.88 -1.35 -5.65
C PHE A 47 7.88 -0.20 -5.58
N THR A 48 6.86 -0.31 -4.73
CA THR A 48 5.78 0.68 -4.69
C THR A 48 6.02 1.81 -3.68
N PHE A 49 6.53 1.49 -2.49
CA PHE A 49 6.66 2.46 -1.39
C PHE A 49 7.99 2.39 -0.64
N GLY A 50 8.95 1.57 -1.08
CA GLY A 50 10.11 1.23 -0.28
C GLY A 50 11.45 1.70 -0.81
N ASP A 51 12.49 1.31 -0.07
CA ASP A 51 13.88 1.49 -0.43
C ASP A 51 14.51 0.11 -0.70
N PHE A 52 15.05 -0.06 -1.91
CA PHE A 52 15.68 -1.31 -2.34
C PHE A 52 16.87 -1.73 -1.46
N ARG A 53 17.51 -0.78 -0.75
CA ARG A 53 18.62 -1.06 0.17
C ARG A 53 18.13 -1.69 1.47
N THR A 54 17.02 -1.20 2.01
CA THR A 54 16.47 -1.68 3.30
C THR A 54 15.43 -2.78 3.11
N ARG A 55 14.89 -2.95 1.89
CA ARG A 55 13.81 -3.87 1.54
C ARG A 55 12.54 -3.65 2.37
N GLY A 56 12.34 -2.41 2.83
CA GLY A 56 11.19 -2.01 3.64
C GLY A 56 10.56 -0.73 3.11
N TYR A 57 9.39 -0.40 3.65
CA TYR A 57 8.68 0.84 3.33
C TYR A 57 9.46 2.08 3.77
N CYS A 58 9.54 3.07 2.89
CA CYS A 58 10.29 4.30 3.08
C CYS A 58 9.32 5.47 3.32
N ASP A 59 9.42 6.13 4.48
CA ASP A 59 8.56 7.26 4.84
C ASP A 59 8.69 8.43 3.87
N GLU A 60 9.90 8.66 3.34
CA GLU A 60 10.13 9.73 2.36
C GLU A 60 9.38 9.48 1.05
N VAL A 61 9.35 8.23 0.56
CA VAL A 61 8.59 7.85 -0.64
C VAL A 61 7.10 8.07 -0.43
N LEU A 62 6.57 7.66 0.73
CA LEU A 62 5.17 7.89 1.09
C LEU A 62 4.83 9.38 1.18
N ALA A 63 5.74 10.20 1.72
CA ALA A 63 5.58 11.64 1.81
C ALA A 63 5.57 12.30 0.42
N VAL A 64 6.50 11.93 -0.47
CA VAL A 64 6.57 12.44 -1.86
C VAL A 64 5.31 12.09 -2.65
N LEU A 65 4.74 10.90 -2.45
CA LEU A 65 3.49 10.48 -3.08
C LEU A 65 2.24 11.12 -2.44
N GLY A 66 2.38 11.79 -1.30
CA GLY A 66 1.29 12.44 -0.58
C GLY A 66 0.34 11.47 0.14
N VAL A 67 0.83 10.28 0.50
CA VAL A 67 0.03 9.18 1.10
C VAL A 67 0.60 8.66 2.42
N ALA A 68 1.46 9.43 3.09
CA ALA A 68 2.06 9.05 4.37
C ALA A 68 1.04 8.75 5.48
N ASP A 69 -0.09 9.46 5.50
CA ASP A 69 -1.23 9.22 6.38
C ASP A 69 -1.92 7.87 6.12
N LEU A 70 -1.75 7.29 4.93
CA LEU A 70 -2.29 5.99 4.55
C LEU A 70 -1.34 4.82 4.86
N ARG A 71 -0.19 5.06 5.52
CA ARG A 71 0.79 4.01 5.86
C ARG A 71 0.18 2.84 6.65
N HIS A 72 -0.84 3.11 7.46
CA HIS A 72 -1.56 2.10 8.24
C HIS A 72 -2.31 1.06 7.38
N LEU A 73 -2.48 1.32 6.07
CA LEU A 73 -3.09 0.38 5.14
C LEU A 73 -2.09 -0.59 4.51
N LEU A 74 -0.78 -0.39 4.70
CA LEU A 74 0.30 -1.12 4.03
C LEU A 74 0.78 -2.34 4.83
#